data_AF-A0A1V5YY03-F1
#
_entry.id   AF-A0A1V5YY03-F1
#
_cell.length_a   1.000
_cell.length_b   1.000
_cell.length_c   1.000
_cell.angle_alpha   90.00
_cell.angle_beta   90.00
_cell.angle_gamma   90.00
#
_symmetry.space_group_name_H-M   'P 1'
#
loop_
_entity.id
_entity.type
_entity.pdbx_description
1 polymer ?
#
loop_
_entity_poly.entity_id
_entity_poly.type
_entity_poly.pdbx_seq_one_letter_code
_entity_poly.pdbx_strand_id
1 'polypeptide(L)'
;MLYLLLIFAVLGASEGEVLSEPPALSAPSALSEPVAEPTAYGLPSGETVVAPEGMLDALKALGTAPLPEEQPWLCAYVEKEPLDLAARLFGISQYYETNAFTAQHGTNLHAHIKFGSADAEKMARFAGSFAAEGIRRYWTQSLAGTALSPSLILPFMESLYNDTPEMIRKAFASGIEDVFASGPLPLTEVLHPGSLYGEGLLLDAWQHCVTLSAFSKGFDIFRWIDMPRIQALFFKSTGVWLFGGEALNPEQLAILESVFTSIPFSLHGIAAAFVQEGIPAVNPENALRIPGYTLRVPVLDLSLMRDATLLPPLLSLPPLPEYTALLLEQVAQAVTSFQLIKRPELMQRCFHVLDWVRKRPEAGLEQIVPGALMPASPDRLVTYLVYLWLINSDMWLDGALALYVQHLAAPFLSLLLAADVFSEGSDVTRLLHTTSAGKVYSEQTAVRRTEWAGVGNVVTAVALRGQLWHYEGDTPPVPWSF
;
A
#
# COMPACT_ATOMS: atom_id res chain seq x y z
N MET A 1 -26.84 -38.97 -22.14
CA MET A 1 -26.70 -40.43 -21.93
C MET A 1 -25.48 -40.64 -21.05
N LEU A 2 -25.70 -40.69 -19.73
CA LEU A 2 -25.71 -41.94 -18.95
C LEU A 2 -24.29 -42.50 -18.75
N TYR A 3 -23.69 -42.17 -17.60
CA TYR A 3 -23.38 -43.20 -16.61
C TYR A 3 -23.49 -42.60 -15.20
N LEU A 4 -24.32 -43.25 -14.40
CA LEU A 4 -24.67 -43.02 -13.01
C LEU A 4 -24.01 -44.12 -12.17
N LEU A 5 -23.73 -43.79 -10.91
CA LEU A 5 -23.91 -44.59 -9.68
C LEU A 5 -22.82 -45.50 -9.10
N LEU A 6 -22.73 -45.33 -7.77
CA LEU A 6 -22.35 -46.24 -6.65
C LEU A 6 -20.84 -46.31 -6.36
N ILE A 7 -20.37 -46.16 -5.10
CA ILE A 7 -20.81 -46.89 -3.90
C ILE A 7 -20.65 -46.03 -2.62
N PHE A 8 -21.67 -46.08 -1.74
CA PHE A 8 -21.65 -45.71 -0.32
C PHE A 8 -21.32 -46.95 0.55
N ALA A 9 -20.84 -46.69 1.77
CA ALA A 9 -20.79 -47.54 2.98
C ALA A 9 -19.44 -48.17 3.35
N VAL A 10 -18.83 -47.67 4.45
CA VAL A 10 -18.66 -48.43 5.71
C VAL A 10 -18.75 -47.45 6.89
N LEU A 11 -19.78 -47.61 7.70
CA LEU A 11 -19.88 -47.17 9.10
C LEU A 11 -19.62 -48.39 10.00
N GLY A 12 -18.90 -48.21 11.10
CA GLY A 12 -18.67 -49.19 12.17
C GLY A 12 -17.45 -48.79 13.00
N ALA A 13 -17.59 -47.87 13.94
CA ALA A 13 -17.80 -48.15 15.38
C ALA A 13 -16.62 -48.87 16.06
N SER A 14 -15.87 -48.12 16.88
CA SER A 14 -15.40 -48.63 18.18
C SER A 14 -15.38 -47.48 19.18
N GLU A 15 -16.16 -47.64 20.24
CA GLU A 15 -16.33 -46.74 21.38
C GLU A 15 -15.10 -46.73 22.30
N GLY A 16 -14.95 -45.62 23.03
CA GLY A 16 -14.65 -45.66 24.46
C GLY A 16 -13.21 -45.34 24.88
N GLU A 17 -12.96 -44.10 25.30
CA GLU A 17 -12.44 -43.84 26.65
C GLU A 17 -12.68 -42.38 27.06
N VAL A 18 -13.30 -42.25 28.23
CA VAL A 18 -13.62 -41.01 28.97
C VAL A 18 -12.46 -40.72 29.94
N LEU A 19 -12.33 -39.45 30.33
CA LEU A 19 -11.53 -38.82 31.41
C LEU A 19 -10.57 -37.78 30.78
N SER A 20 -10.53 -36.49 31.11
CA SER A 20 -11.03 -35.75 32.27
C SER A 20 -10.80 -34.25 31.99
N GLU A 21 -11.79 -33.40 32.26
CA GLU A 21 -11.62 -31.92 32.30
C GLU A 21 -10.64 -31.48 33.40
N PRO A 22 -9.95 -30.35 33.19
CA PRO A 22 -9.68 -29.42 34.29
C PRO A 22 -9.87 -27.94 33.85
N PRO A 23 -9.91 -26.95 34.78
CA PRO A 23 -11.15 -26.42 35.33
C PRO A 23 -11.44 -24.98 34.92
N ALA A 24 -12.70 -24.59 35.11
CA ALA A 24 -13.18 -23.21 35.06
C ALA A 24 -12.38 -22.30 36.02
N LEU A 25 -11.81 -21.22 35.47
CA LEU A 25 -11.28 -20.12 36.27
C LEU A 25 -12.44 -19.25 36.76
N SER A 26 -12.66 -19.36 38.06
CA SER A 26 -13.55 -18.61 38.92
C SER A 26 -13.39 -17.08 38.81
N ALA A 27 -14.53 -16.41 38.66
CA ALA A 27 -14.70 -14.99 38.89
C ALA A 27 -14.52 -14.63 40.38
N PRO A 28 -13.93 -13.47 40.72
CA PRO A 28 -14.10 -12.88 42.03
C PRO A 28 -15.35 -11.99 42.04
N SER A 29 -16.37 -12.42 42.78
CA SER A 29 -17.39 -11.55 43.34
C SER A 29 -16.74 -10.53 44.28
N ALA A 30 -16.88 -9.25 43.98
CA ALA A 30 -16.73 -8.17 44.95
C ALA A 30 -17.89 -7.20 44.80
N LEU A 31 -18.82 -7.33 45.74
CA LEU A 31 -19.61 -6.30 46.41
C LEU A 31 -20.21 -5.18 45.54
N SER A 32 -21.52 -5.27 45.45
CA SER A 32 -22.49 -4.28 45.00
C SER A 32 -22.40 -2.99 45.82
N GLU A 33 -22.07 -1.87 45.16
CA GLU A 33 -22.51 -0.55 45.57
C GLU A 33 -23.45 0.00 44.48
N PRO A 34 -24.56 0.66 44.84
CA PRO A 34 -25.53 1.13 43.86
C PRO A 34 -24.92 2.27 43.05
N VAL A 35 -24.75 2.05 41.74
CA VAL A 35 -24.41 3.13 40.80
C VAL A 35 -25.58 4.10 40.78
N ALA A 36 -25.31 5.31 41.28
CA ALA A 36 -26.23 6.42 41.26
C ALA A 36 -26.71 6.72 39.83
N GLU A 37 -28.00 7.01 39.70
CA GLU A 37 -28.62 7.56 38.50
C GLU A 37 -27.78 8.71 37.93
N PRO A 38 -27.67 8.88 36.59
CA PRO A 38 -26.96 10.01 36.02
C PRO A 38 -27.73 11.29 36.36
N THR A 39 -27.28 11.99 37.40
CA THR A 39 -27.69 13.35 37.71
C THR A 39 -27.37 14.23 36.50
N ALA A 40 -28.40 14.92 36.01
CA ALA A 40 -28.30 15.98 35.02
C ALA A 40 -27.15 16.93 35.40
N TYR A 41 -26.06 16.90 34.63
CA TYR A 41 -24.97 17.86 34.75
C TYR A 41 -25.50 19.22 34.30
N GLY A 42 -25.59 20.15 35.25
CA GLY A 42 -25.89 21.54 34.99
C GLY A 42 -24.83 22.16 34.08
N LEU A 43 -25.27 22.71 32.95
CA LEU A 43 -24.48 23.56 32.08
C LEU A 43 -24.02 24.81 32.87
N PRO A 44 -22.74 25.20 32.83
CA PRO A 44 -22.32 26.50 33.30
C PRO A 44 -22.96 27.57 32.42
N SER A 45 -23.73 28.45 33.05
CA SER A 45 -24.38 29.58 32.43
C SER A 45 -23.36 30.62 31.96
N GLY A 46 -23.39 30.94 30.66
CA GLY A 46 -22.85 32.19 30.15
C GLY A 46 -21.61 32.09 29.28
N GLU A 47 -21.69 31.37 28.16
CA GLU A 47 -20.96 31.69 26.94
C GLU A 47 -21.73 31.05 25.77
N THR A 48 -22.03 31.83 24.74
CA THR A 48 -22.88 31.41 23.62
C THR A 48 -22.18 30.32 22.82
N VAL A 49 -22.50 29.07 23.14
CA VAL A 49 -22.43 27.92 22.24
C VAL A 49 -23.20 28.35 20.98
N VAL A 50 -22.55 28.30 19.82
CA VAL A 50 -23.25 28.51 18.55
C VAL A 50 -24.36 27.46 18.51
N ALA A 51 -25.62 27.92 18.54
CA ALA A 51 -26.76 27.01 18.49
C ALA A 51 -26.59 26.07 17.27
N PRO A 52 -27.02 24.79 17.34
CA PRO A 52 -26.90 23.84 16.24
C PRO A 52 -27.41 24.39 14.89
N GLU A 53 -28.43 25.24 14.92
CA GLU A 53 -28.98 25.96 13.77
C GLU A 53 -27.95 26.88 13.08
N GLY A 54 -27.10 27.56 13.84
CA GLY A 54 -26.04 28.42 13.31
C GLY A 54 -24.93 27.64 12.62
N MET A 55 -24.62 26.42 13.06
CA MET A 55 -23.63 25.56 12.41
C MET A 55 -24.13 25.04 11.06
N LEU A 56 -25.41 24.67 10.98
CA LEU A 56 -26.02 24.17 9.76
C LEU A 56 -25.98 25.21 8.63
N ASP A 57 -26.41 26.45 8.91
CA ASP A 57 -26.40 27.53 7.93
C ASP A 57 -24.99 27.90 7.50
N ALA A 58 -24.04 27.77 8.42
CA ALA A 58 -22.65 28.06 8.15
C ALA A 58 -21.99 26.98 7.26
N LEU A 59 -22.29 25.70 7.48
CA LEU A 59 -21.89 24.60 6.58
C LEU A 59 -22.52 24.75 5.18
N LYS A 60 -23.77 25.20 5.08
CA LYS A 60 -24.38 25.53 3.78
C LYS A 60 -23.65 26.68 3.10
N ALA A 61 -23.35 27.75 3.84
CA ALA A 61 -22.61 28.90 3.33
C ALA A 61 -21.21 28.50 2.83
N LEU A 62 -20.51 27.62 3.54
CA LEU A 62 -19.24 27.04 3.12
C LEU A 62 -19.35 26.35 1.74
N GLY A 63 -20.48 25.69 1.46
CA GLY A 63 -20.74 25.00 0.20
C GLY A 63 -21.16 25.89 -0.98
N THR A 64 -21.44 27.17 -0.74
CA THR A 64 -21.94 28.11 -1.77
C THR A 64 -21.10 29.39 -1.89
N ALA A 65 -20.25 29.68 -0.91
CA ALA A 65 -19.44 30.89 -0.89
C ALA A 65 -18.41 30.89 -2.04
N PRO A 66 -18.30 32.01 -2.79
CA PRO A 66 -17.23 32.17 -3.78
C PRO A 66 -15.83 32.20 -3.11
N LEU A 67 -14.78 31.98 -3.92
CA LEU A 67 -13.33 31.97 -3.59
C LEU A 67 -12.86 32.88 -2.43
N PRO A 68 -11.70 32.55 -1.79
CA PRO A 68 -11.54 32.34 -0.36
C PRO A 68 -11.55 33.66 0.43
N GLU A 69 -12.71 34.27 0.58
CA GLU A 69 -12.89 35.12 1.76
C GLU A 69 -12.94 34.19 2.96
N GLU A 70 -11.94 34.36 3.84
CA GLU A 70 -11.90 33.69 5.12
C GLU A 70 -13.26 33.88 5.80
N GLN A 71 -13.85 32.77 6.22
CA GLN A 71 -15.11 32.74 6.95
C GLN A 71 -14.81 32.83 8.46
N PRO A 72 -14.91 34.02 9.10
CA PRO A 72 -14.39 34.22 10.45
C PRO A 72 -15.16 33.40 11.50
N TRP A 73 -16.43 33.07 11.21
CA TRP A 73 -17.24 32.21 12.05
C TRP A 73 -16.68 30.78 12.10
N LEU A 74 -16.15 30.26 10.99
CA LEU A 74 -15.62 28.89 10.92
C LEU A 74 -14.33 28.83 11.72
N CYS A 75 -13.46 29.83 11.53
CA CYS A 75 -12.23 29.96 12.30
C CYS A 75 -12.51 30.08 13.81
N ALA A 76 -13.45 30.95 14.20
CA ALA A 76 -13.86 31.09 15.60
C ALA A 76 -14.50 29.83 16.18
N TYR A 77 -15.21 29.04 15.38
CA TYR A 77 -15.79 27.76 15.78
C TYR A 77 -14.71 26.70 16.00
N VAL A 78 -13.80 26.54 15.04
CA VAL A 78 -12.68 25.59 15.11
C VAL A 78 -11.72 25.93 16.25
N GLU A 79 -11.51 27.21 16.58
CA GLU A 79 -10.65 27.56 17.71
C GLU A 79 -11.19 27.07 19.07
N LYS A 80 -12.51 26.92 19.19
CA LYS A 80 -13.20 26.42 20.39
C LYS A 80 -13.24 24.89 20.48
N GLU A 81 -12.59 24.19 19.55
CA GLU A 81 -12.64 22.72 19.37
C GLU A 81 -12.42 21.83 20.61
N PRO A 82 -11.60 22.16 21.63
CA PRO A 82 -11.42 21.24 22.75
C PRO A 82 -12.68 21.03 23.61
N LEU A 83 -13.71 21.88 23.49
CA LEU A 83 -14.78 21.98 24.47
C LEU A 83 -16.07 21.20 24.12
N ASP A 84 -16.30 20.80 22.85
CA ASP A 84 -17.49 20.00 22.50
C ASP A 84 -17.37 19.22 21.17
N LEU A 85 -16.61 18.13 21.17
CA LEU A 85 -16.53 17.18 20.04
C LEU A 85 -17.91 16.63 19.65
N ALA A 86 -18.78 16.38 20.65
CA ALA A 86 -20.08 15.78 20.43
C ALA A 86 -21.02 16.72 19.66
N ALA A 87 -21.09 18.00 20.04
CA ALA A 87 -21.90 18.98 19.31
C ALA A 87 -21.40 19.20 17.89
N ARG A 88 -20.08 19.15 17.66
CA ARG A 88 -19.52 19.20 16.30
C ARG A 88 -20.01 18.04 15.45
N LEU A 89 -19.80 16.81 15.92
CA LEU A 89 -20.20 15.63 15.16
C LEU A 89 -21.73 15.61 14.93
N PHE A 90 -22.51 16.05 15.92
CA PHE A 90 -23.95 16.21 15.79
C PHE A 90 -24.33 17.20 14.69
N GLY A 91 -23.75 18.42 14.68
CA GLY A 91 -24.06 19.43 13.67
C GLY A 91 -23.61 19.05 12.26
N ILE A 92 -22.47 18.37 12.11
CA ILE A 92 -22.03 17.80 10.81
C ILE A 92 -23.03 16.73 10.35
N SER A 93 -23.44 15.83 11.25
CA SER A 93 -24.39 14.76 10.88
C SER A 93 -25.75 15.33 10.47
N GLN A 94 -26.26 16.34 11.20
CA GLN A 94 -27.50 17.05 10.87
C GLN A 94 -27.43 17.73 9.49
N TYR A 95 -26.28 18.29 9.12
CA TYR A 95 -26.08 18.86 7.79
C TYR A 95 -26.30 17.82 6.68
N TYR A 96 -25.71 16.63 6.81
CA TYR A 96 -25.80 15.58 5.80
C TYR A 96 -27.15 14.84 5.77
N GLU A 97 -28.08 15.13 6.69
CA GLU A 97 -29.46 14.64 6.57
C GLU A 97 -30.18 15.24 5.36
N THR A 98 -29.81 16.46 4.96
CA THR A 98 -30.51 17.21 3.90
C THR A 98 -29.58 17.78 2.82
N ASN A 99 -28.27 17.69 2.99
CA ASN A 99 -27.29 18.27 2.07
C ASN A 99 -26.22 17.25 1.66
N ALA A 100 -25.49 17.55 0.59
CA ALA A 100 -24.39 16.72 0.08
C ALA A 100 -23.09 17.52 0.06
N PHE A 101 -21.96 16.81 0.13
CA PHE A 101 -20.65 17.45 -0.05
C PHE A 101 -20.53 17.98 -1.49
N THR A 102 -20.11 19.24 -1.63
CA THR A 102 -19.93 19.90 -2.93
C THR A 102 -18.46 20.17 -3.18
N ALA A 103 -18.07 20.35 -4.45
CA ALA A 103 -16.70 20.74 -4.81
C ALA A 103 -16.27 22.04 -4.11
N GLN A 104 -17.20 22.98 -3.88
CA GLN A 104 -16.91 24.22 -3.18
C GLN A 104 -16.55 24.02 -1.71
N HIS A 105 -17.14 23.02 -1.04
CA HIS A 105 -16.68 22.65 0.32
C HIS A 105 -15.22 22.24 0.30
N GLY A 106 -14.83 21.37 -0.65
CA GLY A 106 -13.45 20.94 -0.80
C GLY A 106 -12.49 22.10 -1.02
N THR A 107 -12.82 23.00 -1.95
CA THR A 107 -12.02 24.20 -2.24
C THR A 107 -11.89 25.11 -1.01
N ASN A 108 -12.99 25.40 -0.33
CA ASN A 108 -12.99 26.33 0.80
C ASN A 108 -12.28 25.72 2.03
N LEU A 109 -12.50 24.45 2.34
CA LEU A 109 -11.79 23.75 3.42
C LEU A 109 -10.28 23.70 3.16
N HIS A 110 -9.86 23.40 1.93
CA HIS A 110 -8.45 23.44 1.57
C HIS A 110 -7.87 24.86 1.75
N ALA A 111 -8.58 25.89 1.29
CA ALA A 111 -8.14 27.28 1.47
C ALA A 111 -7.99 27.67 2.95
N HIS A 112 -8.93 27.26 3.81
CA HIS A 112 -8.86 27.51 5.26
C HIS A 112 -7.67 26.83 5.92
N ILE A 113 -7.38 25.58 5.57
CA ILE A 113 -6.22 24.85 6.12
C ILE A 113 -4.90 25.54 5.72
N LYS A 114 -4.85 26.12 4.52
CA LYS A 114 -3.61 26.70 3.97
C LYS A 114 -3.41 28.17 4.29
N PHE A 115 -4.51 28.94 4.39
CA PHE A 115 -4.48 30.40 4.44
C PHE A 115 -5.36 31.00 5.53
N GLY A 116 -6.11 30.19 6.27
CA GLY A 116 -6.98 30.67 7.35
C GLY A 116 -6.19 31.19 8.56
N SER A 117 -6.86 31.98 9.40
CA SER A 117 -6.33 32.49 10.66
C SER A 117 -6.47 31.52 11.83
N ALA A 118 -7.33 30.51 11.71
CA ALA A 118 -7.42 29.44 12.69
C ALA A 118 -6.21 28.52 12.64
N ASP A 119 -5.94 27.85 13.75
CA ASP A 119 -4.94 26.79 13.83
C ASP A 119 -5.19 25.73 12.74
N ALA A 120 -4.16 25.51 11.93
CA ALA A 120 -4.26 24.67 10.74
C ALA A 120 -4.49 23.18 11.08
N GLU A 121 -3.98 22.70 12.22
CA GLU A 121 -4.22 21.32 12.67
C GLU A 121 -5.68 21.16 13.12
N LYS A 122 -6.19 22.11 13.90
CA LYS A 122 -7.60 22.14 14.31
C LYS A 122 -8.54 22.18 13.10
N MET A 123 -8.26 23.03 12.13
CA MET A 123 -9.03 23.13 10.88
C MET A 123 -8.95 21.83 10.07
N ALA A 124 -7.78 21.19 10.01
CA ALA A 124 -7.61 19.92 9.34
C ALA A 124 -8.42 18.80 10.02
N ARG A 125 -8.43 18.73 11.36
CA ARG A 125 -9.25 17.79 12.11
C ARG A 125 -10.75 18.01 11.89
N PHE A 126 -11.20 19.26 11.85
CA PHE A 126 -12.57 19.59 11.47
C PHE A 126 -12.89 19.10 10.05
N ALA A 127 -12.03 19.40 9.08
CA ALA A 127 -12.22 18.99 7.69
C ALA A 127 -12.23 17.46 7.53
N GLY A 128 -11.40 16.74 8.29
CA GLY A 128 -11.39 15.27 8.35
C GLY A 128 -12.70 14.71 8.86
N SER A 129 -13.26 15.31 9.92
CA SER A 129 -14.58 14.93 10.46
C SER A 129 -15.69 15.18 9.43
N PHE A 130 -15.66 16.34 8.77
CA PHE A 130 -16.66 16.69 7.75
C PHE A 130 -16.62 15.73 6.56
N ALA A 131 -15.42 15.43 6.04
CA ALA A 131 -15.22 14.47 4.97
C ALA A 131 -15.67 13.05 5.35
N ALA A 132 -15.29 12.56 6.52
CA ALA A 132 -15.63 11.21 6.97
C ALA A 132 -17.14 11.01 7.17
N GLU A 133 -17.85 12.00 7.74
CA GLU A 133 -19.31 11.91 7.88
C GLU A 133 -20.00 11.96 6.52
N GLY A 134 -19.48 12.77 5.58
CA GLY A 134 -19.96 12.75 4.19
C GLY A 134 -19.78 11.39 3.52
N ILE A 135 -18.64 10.72 3.75
CA ILE A 135 -18.39 9.35 3.24
C ILE A 135 -19.37 8.36 3.87
N ARG A 136 -19.57 8.40 5.19
CA ARG A 136 -20.55 7.54 5.88
C ARG A 136 -21.95 7.71 5.27
N ARG A 137 -22.36 8.95 5.05
CA ARG A 137 -23.68 9.29 4.51
C ARG A 137 -23.83 8.85 3.06
N TYR A 138 -22.78 9.00 2.25
CA TYR A 138 -22.70 8.41 0.90
C TYR A 138 -22.94 6.90 0.95
N TRP A 139 -22.19 6.15 1.76
CA TRP A 139 -22.35 4.69 1.86
C TRP A 139 -23.72 4.27 2.37
N THR A 140 -24.26 4.98 3.35
CA THR A 140 -25.60 4.71 3.89
C THR A 140 -26.68 4.84 2.81
N GLN A 141 -26.59 5.89 1.97
CA GLN A 141 -27.55 6.11 0.88
C GLN A 141 -27.33 5.15 -0.30
N SER A 142 -26.07 4.87 -0.64
CA SER A 142 -25.73 3.95 -1.74
C SER A 142 -26.21 2.53 -1.45
N LEU A 143 -26.02 2.04 -0.23
CA LEU A 143 -26.49 0.71 0.18
C LEU A 143 -28.02 0.64 0.28
N ALA A 144 -28.68 1.77 0.57
CA ALA A 144 -30.14 1.90 0.52
C ALA A 144 -30.70 2.07 -0.90
N GLY A 145 -29.85 2.15 -1.94
CA GLY A 145 -30.27 2.32 -3.34
C GLY A 145 -30.77 3.73 -3.69
N THR A 146 -30.41 4.75 -2.90
CA THR A 146 -30.92 6.13 -3.05
C THR A 146 -29.85 7.15 -3.47
N ALA A 147 -28.57 6.76 -3.52
CA ALA A 147 -27.49 7.65 -3.93
C ALA A 147 -27.41 7.82 -5.46
N LEU A 148 -27.08 9.03 -5.92
CA LEU A 148 -27.04 9.39 -7.35
C LEU A 148 -25.77 10.12 -7.80
N SER A 149 -24.70 10.18 -7.00
CA SER A 149 -23.47 10.85 -7.46
C SER A 149 -22.17 10.26 -6.88
N PRO A 150 -21.08 10.20 -7.68
CA PRO A 150 -19.75 9.86 -7.18
C PRO A 150 -19.32 10.85 -6.09
N SER A 151 -18.77 10.35 -4.99
CA SER A 151 -18.39 11.17 -3.84
C SER A 151 -17.31 12.20 -4.21
N LEU A 152 -17.69 13.48 -4.27
CA LEU A 152 -16.78 14.63 -4.48
C LEU A 152 -15.78 14.83 -3.33
N ILE A 153 -15.93 14.05 -2.26
CA ILE A 153 -15.05 14.05 -1.08
C ILE A 153 -13.67 13.47 -1.44
N LEU A 154 -13.64 12.44 -2.29
CA LEU A 154 -12.39 11.75 -2.66
C LEU A 154 -11.38 12.68 -3.35
N PRO A 155 -11.73 13.46 -4.39
CA PRO A 155 -10.82 14.47 -4.97
C PRO A 155 -10.26 15.47 -3.95
N PHE A 156 -11.08 15.89 -2.98
CA PHE A 156 -10.64 16.81 -1.93
C PHE A 156 -9.60 16.16 -1.02
N MET A 157 -9.86 14.93 -0.55
CA MET A 157 -8.92 14.19 0.28
C MET A 157 -7.60 13.91 -0.45
N GLU A 158 -7.67 13.56 -1.73
CA GLU A 158 -6.50 13.29 -2.57
C GLU A 158 -5.64 14.54 -2.78
N SER A 159 -6.24 15.69 -3.10
CA SER A 159 -5.53 16.97 -3.18
C SER A 159 -4.90 17.33 -1.84
N LEU A 160 -5.64 17.19 -0.74
CA LEU A 160 -5.14 17.47 0.60
C LEU A 160 -3.94 16.58 0.96
N TYR A 161 -3.99 15.28 0.64
CA TYR A 161 -2.89 14.36 0.91
C TYR A 161 -1.59 14.79 0.21
N ASN A 162 -1.68 15.23 -1.04
CA ASN A 162 -0.55 15.61 -1.86
C ASN A 162 -0.01 17.02 -1.52
N ASP A 163 -0.87 17.95 -1.16
CA ASP A 163 -0.53 19.38 -1.05
C ASP A 163 -0.17 19.84 0.38
N THR A 164 -0.31 18.97 1.39
CA THR A 164 -0.12 19.34 2.81
C THR A 164 1.02 18.56 3.50
N PRO A 165 1.64 19.11 4.57
CA PRO A 165 2.67 18.41 5.32
C PRO A 165 2.09 17.28 6.21
N GLU A 166 2.96 16.37 6.69
CA GLU A 166 2.53 15.18 7.47
C GLU A 166 1.74 15.53 8.74
N MET A 167 2.08 16.64 9.40
CA MET A 167 1.37 17.14 10.58
C MET A 167 -0.12 17.40 10.30
N ILE A 168 -0.42 18.10 9.20
CA ILE A 168 -1.79 18.39 8.76
C ILE A 168 -2.53 17.09 8.37
N ARG A 169 -1.85 16.16 7.68
CA ARG A 169 -2.43 14.85 7.36
C ARG A 169 -2.80 14.05 8.61
N LYS A 170 -1.98 14.09 9.67
CA LYS A 170 -2.27 13.44 10.96
C LYS A 170 -3.45 14.08 11.67
N ALA A 171 -3.54 15.41 11.68
CA ALA A 171 -4.67 16.11 12.26
C ALA A 171 -5.98 15.81 11.49
N PHE A 172 -5.93 15.78 10.15
CA PHE A 172 -7.04 15.33 9.31
C PHE A 172 -7.47 13.90 9.62
N ALA A 173 -6.51 12.98 9.76
CA ALA A 173 -6.76 11.59 10.14
C ALA A 173 -7.42 11.45 11.53
N SER A 174 -7.06 12.31 12.49
CA SER A 174 -7.73 12.37 13.79
C SER A 174 -9.23 12.74 13.66
N GLY A 175 -9.57 13.61 12.71
CA GLY A 175 -10.97 13.93 12.40
C GLY A 175 -11.73 12.77 11.76
N ILE A 176 -11.07 12.00 10.89
CA ILE A 176 -11.62 10.77 10.32
C ILE A 176 -11.91 9.76 11.45
N GLU A 177 -10.97 9.60 12.36
CA GLU A 177 -11.08 8.72 13.53
C GLU A 177 -12.24 9.12 14.44
N ASP A 178 -12.40 10.41 14.75
CA ASP A 178 -13.51 10.92 15.58
C ASP A 178 -14.88 10.47 15.05
N VAL A 179 -15.01 10.43 13.73
CA VAL A 179 -16.23 10.00 13.05
C VAL A 179 -16.34 8.48 13.09
N PHE A 180 -15.38 7.75 12.54
CA PHE A 180 -15.49 6.30 12.37
C PHE A 180 -15.34 5.49 13.65
N ALA A 181 -14.91 6.09 14.77
CA ALA A 181 -14.93 5.45 16.07
C ALA A 181 -16.32 4.93 16.50
N SER A 182 -17.42 5.50 15.97
CA SER A 182 -18.79 5.03 16.22
C SER A 182 -19.21 3.83 15.36
N GLY A 183 -18.46 3.51 14.30
CA GLY A 183 -18.75 2.39 13.41
C GLY A 183 -18.02 2.52 12.07
N PRO A 184 -17.40 1.43 11.57
CA PRO A 184 -16.71 1.41 10.29
C PRO A 184 -17.68 1.44 9.11
N LEU A 185 -17.15 1.76 7.93
CA LEU A 185 -17.86 1.64 6.67
C LEU A 185 -18.14 0.15 6.36
N PRO A 186 -19.40 -0.25 6.11
CA PRO A 186 -19.76 -1.64 5.87
C PRO A 186 -19.45 -2.05 4.42
N LEU A 187 -18.16 -2.13 4.04
CA LEU A 187 -17.75 -2.46 2.67
C LEU A 187 -17.73 -3.96 2.39
N THR A 188 -17.84 -4.80 3.42
CA THR A 188 -17.88 -6.27 3.30
C THR A 188 -18.88 -6.76 2.26
N GLU A 189 -20.10 -6.22 2.25
CA GLU A 189 -21.17 -6.65 1.32
C GLU A 189 -20.87 -6.29 -0.14
N VAL A 190 -20.14 -5.19 -0.36
CA VAL A 190 -19.83 -4.67 -1.70
C VAL A 190 -18.60 -5.36 -2.27
N LEU A 191 -17.60 -5.63 -1.44
CA LEU A 191 -16.33 -6.25 -1.81
C LEU A 191 -16.38 -7.78 -1.89
N HIS A 192 -17.49 -8.41 -1.51
CA HIS A 192 -17.65 -9.85 -1.54
C HIS A 192 -17.75 -10.39 -2.99
N PRO A 193 -17.17 -11.57 -3.29
CA PRO A 193 -17.39 -12.24 -4.57
C PRO A 193 -18.88 -12.49 -4.86
N GLY A 194 -19.37 -12.05 -6.02
CA GLY A 194 -20.78 -12.17 -6.36
C GLY A 194 -21.71 -11.13 -5.75
N SER A 195 -21.14 -10.03 -5.22
CA SER A 195 -21.89 -8.80 -4.89
C SER A 195 -22.85 -8.42 -6.02
N LEU A 196 -24.10 -8.10 -5.64
CA LEU A 196 -25.15 -7.66 -6.57
C LEU A 196 -25.08 -6.15 -6.84
N TYR A 197 -24.17 -5.44 -6.18
CA TYR A 197 -23.97 -4.01 -6.37
C TYR A 197 -23.27 -3.75 -7.71
N GLY A 198 -23.69 -2.68 -8.40
CA GLY A 198 -23.15 -2.34 -9.71
C GLY A 198 -21.67 -1.93 -9.67
N GLU A 199 -21.01 -2.01 -10.83
CA GLU A 199 -19.58 -1.71 -11.00
C GLU A 199 -19.15 -0.36 -10.42
N GLY A 200 -20.01 0.66 -10.51
CA GLY A 200 -19.72 1.99 -9.95
C GLY A 200 -19.52 1.98 -8.44
N LEU A 201 -20.34 1.24 -7.68
CA LEU A 201 -20.22 1.18 -6.23
C LEU A 201 -19.00 0.35 -5.80
N LEU A 202 -18.65 -0.67 -6.58
CA LEU A 202 -17.43 -1.45 -6.36
C LEU A 202 -16.17 -0.61 -6.56
N LEU A 203 -16.11 0.20 -7.61
CA LEU A 203 -15.02 1.14 -7.85
C LEU A 203 -14.88 2.15 -6.71
N ASP A 204 -16.01 2.67 -6.22
CA ASP A 204 -15.99 3.56 -5.06
C ASP A 204 -15.50 2.83 -3.81
N ALA A 205 -15.88 1.57 -3.56
CA ALA A 205 -15.36 0.79 -2.44
C ALA A 205 -13.84 0.66 -2.50
N TRP A 206 -13.30 0.27 -3.67
CA TRP A 206 -11.86 0.18 -3.87
C TRP A 206 -11.16 1.53 -3.63
N GLN A 207 -11.69 2.62 -4.19
CA GLN A 207 -11.10 3.94 -4.01
C GLN A 207 -11.14 4.40 -2.55
N HIS A 208 -12.23 4.18 -1.83
CA HIS A 208 -12.33 4.53 -0.41
C HIS A 208 -11.34 3.74 0.44
N CYS A 209 -11.17 2.44 0.20
CA CYS A 209 -10.16 1.64 0.88
C CYS A 209 -8.78 2.28 0.74
N VAL A 210 -8.40 2.63 -0.48
CA VAL A 210 -7.05 3.12 -0.71
C VAL A 210 -6.87 4.57 -0.25
N THR A 211 -7.81 5.47 -0.54
CA THR A 211 -7.75 6.87 -0.07
C THR A 211 -7.73 6.96 1.45
N LEU A 212 -8.59 6.22 2.16
CA LEU A 212 -8.59 6.22 3.62
C LEU A 212 -7.30 5.62 4.18
N SER A 213 -6.79 4.54 3.58
CA SER A 213 -5.53 3.94 4.04
C SER A 213 -4.33 4.90 3.96
N ALA A 214 -4.30 5.84 3.00
CA ALA A 214 -3.26 6.85 2.90
C ALA A 214 -3.21 7.76 4.14
N PHE A 215 -4.35 8.02 4.79
CA PHE A 215 -4.44 8.82 6.02
C PHE A 215 -4.30 7.98 7.30
N SER A 216 -4.35 6.65 7.22
CA SER A 216 -4.43 5.78 8.39
C SER A 216 -3.17 5.69 9.25
N LYS A 217 -2.06 6.33 8.86
CA LYS A 217 -0.79 6.24 9.60
C LYS A 217 -0.95 6.71 11.05
N GLY A 218 -0.85 5.77 12.00
CA GLY A 218 -1.04 6.00 13.43
C GLY A 218 -2.42 5.60 13.97
N PHE A 219 -3.32 5.12 13.11
CA PHE A 219 -4.64 4.61 13.42
C PHE A 219 -4.80 3.18 12.89
N ASP A 220 -5.74 2.43 13.45
CA ASP A 220 -6.14 1.13 12.93
C ASP A 220 -7.20 1.32 11.84
N ILE A 221 -6.82 1.12 10.56
CA ILE A 221 -7.71 1.27 9.40
C ILE A 221 -8.98 0.41 9.50
N PHE A 222 -8.93 -0.70 10.23
CA PHE A 222 -10.08 -1.59 10.42
C PHE A 222 -11.12 -1.05 11.40
N ARG A 223 -10.83 0.08 12.06
CA ARG A 223 -11.84 0.89 12.76
C ARG A 223 -12.60 1.81 11.81
N TRP A 224 -12.07 2.03 10.60
CA TRP A 224 -12.70 2.89 9.58
C TRP A 224 -13.43 2.09 8.52
N ILE A 225 -12.93 0.91 8.17
CA ILE A 225 -13.48 0.07 7.10
C ILE A 225 -13.67 -1.36 7.62
N ASP A 226 -14.88 -1.88 7.43
CA ASP A 226 -15.18 -3.30 7.55
C ASP A 226 -15.10 -3.96 6.18
N MET A 227 -14.44 -5.11 6.10
CA MET A 227 -14.19 -5.80 4.84
C MET A 227 -13.96 -7.31 5.02
N PRO A 228 -14.00 -8.10 3.92
CA PRO A 228 -13.82 -9.55 4.00
C PRO A 228 -12.50 -9.96 4.64
N ARG A 229 -12.54 -11.04 5.43
CA ARG A 229 -11.43 -11.51 6.28
C ARG A 229 -10.12 -11.71 5.52
N ILE A 230 -10.17 -12.29 4.32
CA ILE A 230 -8.96 -12.56 3.51
C ILE A 230 -8.25 -11.24 3.16
N GLN A 231 -9.03 -10.25 2.71
CA GLN A 231 -8.55 -8.93 2.30
C GLN A 231 -7.97 -8.19 3.51
N ALA A 232 -8.64 -8.26 4.66
CA ALA A 232 -8.18 -7.65 5.90
C ALA A 232 -6.87 -8.25 6.43
N LEU A 233 -6.76 -9.58 6.46
CA LEU A 233 -5.53 -10.26 6.90
C LEU A 233 -4.36 -9.96 5.96
N PHE A 234 -4.62 -10.00 4.66
CA PHE A 234 -3.61 -9.69 3.66
C PHE A 234 -3.12 -8.24 3.81
N PHE A 235 -4.01 -7.26 3.95
CA PHE A 235 -3.62 -5.87 4.18
C PHE A 235 -2.84 -5.69 5.50
N LYS A 236 -3.25 -6.35 6.60
CA LYS A 236 -2.50 -6.30 7.88
C LYS A 236 -1.06 -6.79 7.73
N SER A 237 -0.85 -7.83 6.93
CA SER A 237 0.48 -8.43 6.73
C SER A 237 1.35 -7.64 5.76
N THR A 238 0.77 -7.05 4.71
CA THR A 238 1.52 -6.49 3.58
C THR A 238 1.42 -4.96 3.43
N GLY A 239 0.38 -4.34 3.97
CA GLY A 239 0.01 -2.95 3.68
C GLY A 239 -0.57 -2.74 2.28
N VAL A 240 -0.85 -3.81 1.52
CA VAL A 240 -1.41 -3.77 0.17
C VAL A 240 -2.84 -4.28 0.19
N TRP A 241 -3.77 -3.54 -0.44
CA TRP A 241 -5.16 -4.00 -0.55
C TRP A 241 -5.27 -5.13 -1.57
N LEU A 242 -5.88 -6.25 -1.19
CA LEU A 242 -6.14 -7.38 -2.10
C LEU A 242 -7.63 -7.43 -2.45
N PHE A 243 -7.96 -7.25 -3.73
CA PHE A 243 -9.32 -7.33 -4.24
C PHE A 243 -9.50 -8.57 -5.13
N GLY A 244 -10.58 -9.32 -4.91
CA GLY A 244 -10.83 -10.61 -5.57
C GLY A 244 -9.94 -11.75 -5.05
N GLY A 245 -9.35 -11.59 -3.85
CA GLY A 245 -8.42 -12.55 -3.25
C GLY A 245 -8.99 -13.95 -3.04
N GLU A 246 -10.32 -14.08 -2.96
CA GLU A 246 -11.05 -15.34 -2.80
C GLU A 246 -10.90 -16.27 -4.01
N ALA A 247 -10.51 -15.76 -5.17
CA ALA A 247 -10.20 -16.57 -6.35
C ALA A 247 -8.81 -17.25 -6.27
N LEU A 248 -7.95 -16.83 -5.35
CA LEU A 248 -6.65 -17.45 -5.14
C LEU A 248 -6.77 -18.66 -4.21
N ASN A 249 -6.06 -19.74 -4.55
CA ASN A 249 -5.87 -20.84 -3.61
C ASN A 249 -4.91 -20.42 -2.47
N PRO A 250 -4.86 -21.15 -1.33
CA PRO A 250 -4.03 -20.79 -0.19
C PRO A 250 -2.53 -20.69 -0.50
N GLU A 251 -2.02 -21.48 -1.46
CA GLU A 251 -0.61 -21.47 -1.83
C GLU A 251 -0.25 -20.22 -2.67
N GLN A 252 -1.09 -19.86 -3.64
CA GLN A 252 -0.98 -18.62 -4.42
C GLN A 252 -1.04 -17.39 -3.50
N LEU A 253 -1.99 -17.37 -2.55
CA LEU A 253 -2.11 -16.29 -1.57
C LEU A 253 -0.83 -16.16 -0.71
N ALA A 254 -0.29 -17.28 -0.23
CA ALA A 254 0.95 -17.28 0.55
C ALA A 254 2.17 -16.83 -0.25
N ILE A 255 2.24 -17.15 -1.55
CA ILE A 255 3.28 -16.63 -2.45
C ILE A 255 3.14 -15.11 -2.57
N LEU A 256 1.94 -14.61 -2.88
CA LEU A 256 1.68 -13.18 -3.02
C LEU A 256 2.00 -12.40 -1.72
N GLU A 257 1.60 -12.94 -0.57
CA GLU A 257 1.93 -12.37 0.75
C GLU A 257 3.46 -12.34 0.97
N SER A 258 4.18 -13.41 0.60
CA SER A 258 5.64 -13.46 0.73
C SER A 258 6.37 -12.40 -0.10
N VAL A 259 5.83 -12.06 -1.29
CA VAL A 259 6.38 -11.00 -2.15
C VAL A 259 6.30 -9.64 -1.46
N PHE A 260 5.12 -9.26 -0.97
CA PHE A 260 4.91 -7.94 -0.37
C PHE A 260 5.41 -7.80 1.07
N THR A 261 5.56 -8.91 1.80
CA THR A 261 6.25 -8.89 3.10
C THR A 261 7.77 -8.80 2.93
N SER A 262 8.31 -9.36 1.86
CA SER A 262 9.75 -9.31 1.56
C SER A 262 10.21 -7.98 0.95
N ILE A 263 9.32 -7.30 0.21
CA ILE A 263 9.61 -6.06 -0.51
C ILE A 263 8.72 -4.94 0.09
N PRO A 264 9.28 -3.98 0.86
CA PRO A 264 8.49 -2.94 1.48
C PRO A 264 7.80 -2.00 0.49
N PHE A 265 6.67 -1.42 0.91
CA PHE A 265 5.90 -0.43 0.14
C PHE A 265 6.74 0.75 -0.36
N SER A 266 7.75 1.17 0.40
CA SER A 266 8.66 2.26 0.03
C SER A 266 9.46 1.97 -1.25
N LEU A 267 9.63 0.70 -1.62
CA LEU A 267 10.28 0.25 -2.85
C LEU A 267 9.32 0.16 -4.04
N HIS A 268 8.14 -0.44 -3.89
CA HIS A 268 7.25 -0.75 -5.01
C HIS A 268 6.11 0.25 -5.22
N GLY A 269 5.65 0.96 -4.19
CA GLY A 269 4.54 1.91 -4.27
C GLY A 269 3.17 1.32 -4.64
N ILE A 270 3.07 0.01 -4.90
CA ILE A 270 1.82 -0.73 -5.11
C ILE A 270 0.92 -0.61 -3.86
N ALA A 271 -0.23 0.01 -4.01
CA ALA A 271 -1.23 0.19 -2.95
C ALA A 271 -2.37 -0.84 -3.01
N ALA A 272 -2.61 -1.41 -4.19
CA ALA A 272 -3.66 -2.41 -4.41
C ALA A 272 -3.25 -3.48 -5.42
N ALA A 273 -3.70 -4.71 -5.17
CA ALA A 273 -3.52 -5.89 -6.00
C ALA A 273 -4.90 -6.45 -6.39
N PHE A 274 -5.09 -6.68 -7.68
CA PHE A 274 -6.36 -7.07 -8.29
C PHE A 274 -6.26 -8.45 -8.93
N VAL A 275 -6.99 -9.42 -8.40
CA VAL A 275 -7.03 -10.78 -8.96
C VAL A 275 -7.97 -10.81 -10.15
N GLN A 276 -7.42 -11.05 -11.35
CA GLN A 276 -8.14 -10.86 -12.62
C GLN A 276 -9.44 -11.68 -12.73
N GLU A 277 -9.47 -12.91 -12.20
CA GLU A 277 -10.66 -13.77 -12.22
C GLU A 277 -11.61 -13.49 -11.04
N GLY A 278 -11.14 -12.78 -10.01
CA GLY A 278 -11.89 -12.49 -8.79
C GLY A 278 -12.65 -11.16 -8.82
N ILE A 279 -12.51 -10.37 -9.89
CA ILE A 279 -13.17 -9.07 -10.05
C ILE A 279 -13.93 -8.99 -11.38
N PRO A 280 -14.96 -8.11 -11.50
CA PRO A 280 -15.60 -7.82 -12.79
C PRO A 280 -14.61 -7.32 -13.84
N ALA A 281 -14.99 -7.35 -15.11
CA ALA A 281 -14.17 -6.94 -16.27
C ALA A 281 -13.91 -5.41 -16.37
N VAL A 282 -13.73 -4.75 -15.23
CA VAL A 282 -13.34 -3.36 -15.09
C VAL A 282 -11.81 -3.29 -15.09
N ASN A 283 -11.23 -2.28 -15.72
CA ASN A 283 -9.78 -2.05 -15.67
C ASN A 283 -9.43 -1.12 -14.49
N PRO A 284 -8.96 -1.64 -13.34
CA PRO A 284 -8.73 -0.83 -12.14
C PRO A 284 -7.61 0.20 -12.30
N GLU A 285 -6.63 -0.05 -13.18
CA GLU A 285 -5.49 0.85 -13.44
C GLU A 285 -5.92 2.23 -13.96
N ASN A 286 -7.01 2.28 -14.71
CA ASN A 286 -7.54 3.53 -15.26
C ASN A 286 -8.62 4.16 -14.36
N ALA A 287 -9.13 3.40 -13.39
CA ALA A 287 -10.32 3.75 -12.61
C ALA A 287 -9.96 4.35 -11.24
N LEU A 288 -8.82 3.97 -10.68
CA LEU A 288 -8.37 4.43 -9.38
C LEU A 288 -7.53 5.70 -9.48
N ARG A 289 -7.82 6.67 -8.61
CA ARG A 289 -7.23 8.03 -8.57
C ARG A 289 -6.08 8.18 -7.56
N ILE A 290 -5.54 7.05 -7.10
CA ILE A 290 -4.77 6.93 -5.86
C ILE A 290 -3.32 7.47 -6.00
N PRO A 291 -2.68 7.94 -4.90
CA PRO A 291 -1.22 7.90 -4.79
C PRO A 291 -0.71 6.44 -4.71
N GLY A 292 -0.32 5.85 -5.84
CA GLY A 292 0.32 4.53 -5.85
C GLY A 292 0.10 3.77 -7.15
N TYR A 293 0.69 2.59 -7.23
CA TYR A 293 0.49 1.67 -8.34
C TYR A 293 -0.56 0.61 -8.00
N THR A 294 -1.12 0.02 -9.04
CA THR A 294 -1.93 -1.18 -8.91
C THR A 294 -1.19 -2.35 -9.53
N LEU A 295 -1.40 -3.54 -8.99
CA LEU A 295 -0.83 -4.79 -9.49
C LEU A 295 -1.96 -5.68 -10.00
N ARG A 296 -1.77 -6.33 -11.16
CA ARG A 296 -2.68 -7.39 -11.59
C ARG A 296 -2.14 -8.73 -11.14
N VAL A 297 -2.93 -9.46 -10.37
CA VAL A 297 -2.58 -10.80 -9.91
C VAL A 297 -3.17 -11.80 -10.91
N PRO A 298 -2.33 -12.56 -11.65
CA PRO A 298 -2.82 -13.61 -12.53
C PRO A 298 -3.38 -14.77 -11.69
N VAL A 299 -4.26 -15.59 -12.27
CA VAL A 299 -4.67 -16.86 -11.66
C VAL A 299 -4.15 -17.97 -12.57
N LEU A 300 -3.10 -18.65 -12.14
CA LEU A 300 -2.41 -19.68 -12.92
C LEU A 300 -2.11 -20.90 -12.05
N ASP A 301 -2.15 -22.08 -12.66
CA ASP A 301 -1.73 -23.32 -12.00
C ASP A 301 -0.25 -23.23 -11.61
N LEU A 302 0.06 -23.55 -10.35
CA LEU A 302 1.42 -23.53 -9.81
C LEU A 302 2.30 -24.64 -10.40
N SER A 303 1.73 -25.65 -11.07
CA SER A 303 2.49 -26.66 -11.80
C SER A 303 3.10 -26.13 -13.10
N LEU A 304 2.61 -24.99 -13.61
CA LEU A 304 3.20 -24.35 -14.77
C LEU A 304 4.52 -23.73 -14.33
N MET A 305 5.63 -24.27 -14.83
CA MET A 305 6.97 -23.79 -14.50
C MET A 305 7.53 -22.95 -15.63
N ARG A 306 8.18 -21.85 -15.28
CA ARG A 306 8.93 -21.03 -16.24
C ARG A 306 10.22 -21.71 -16.62
N ASP A 307 10.49 -21.76 -17.93
CA ASP A 307 11.76 -22.24 -18.45
C ASP A 307 12.86 -21.20 -18.19
N ALA A 308 13.70 -21.49 -17.20
CA ALA A 308 14.82 -20.64 -16.81
C ALA A 308 15.95 -20.62 -17.86
N THR A 309 15.98 -21.55 -18.82
CA THR A 309 16.99 -21.55 -19.91
C THR A 309 16.84 -20.36 -20.86
N LEU A 310 15.71 -19.67 -20.80
CA LEU A 310 15.43 -18.47 -21.57
C LEU A 310 16.02 -17.19 -20.94
N LEU A 311 16.50 -17.26 -19.68
CA LEU A 311 17.27 -16.18 -19.07
C LEU A 311 18.77 -16.34 -19.43
N PRO A 312 19.54 -15.24 -19.58
CA PRO A 312 20.94 -15.26 -19.99
C PRO A 312 21.82 -16.17 -19.14
N PRO A 313 22.89 -16.71 -19.74
CA PRO A 313 23.13 -18.15 -19.69
C PRO A 313 24.08 -18.62 -18.56
N LEU A 314 24.33 -17.82 -17.53
CA LEU A 314 25.41 -18.13 -16.60
C LEU A 314 25.02 -18.85 -15.32
N LEU A 315 23.76 -18.78 -14.92
CA LEU A 315 23.29 -19.43 -13.70
C LEU A 315 22.12 -20.34 -14.03
N SER A 316 22.25 -21.61 -13.66
CA SER A 316 21.13 -22.54 -13.62
C SER A 316 20.18 -22.09 -12.52
N LEU A 317 19.32 -21.13 -12.86
CA LEU A 317 18.21 -20.76 -12.01
C LEU A 317 17.31 -21.98 -11.83
N PRO A 318 16.92 -22.31 -10.58
CA PRO A 318 15.90 -23.33 -10.38
C PRO A 318 14.62 -22.88 -11.12
N PRO A 319 13.85 -23.82 -11.70
CA PRO A 319 12.59 -23.48 -12.31
C PRO A 319 11.67 -22.85 -11.26
N LEU A 320 10.96 -21.80 -11.66
CA LEU A 320 10.03 -21.05 -10.82
C LEU A 320 8.61 -21.27 -11.33
N PRO A 321 7.58 -21.32 -10.47
CA PRO A 321 6.20 -21.29 -10.93
C PRO A 321 5.95 -20.04 -11.79
N GLU A 322 5.28 -20.20 -12.93
CA GLU A 322 4.96 -19.13 -13.88
C GLU A 322 4.15 -18.01 -13.20
N TYR A 323 3.25 -18.38 -12.29
CA TYR A 323 2.54 -17.46 -11.40
C TYR A 323 3.50 -16.51 -10.66
N THR A 324 4.55 -17.06 -10.05
CA THR A 324 5.54 -16.27 -9.30
C THR A 324 6.34 -15.39 -10.23
N ALA A 325 6.79 -15.94 -11.35
CA ALA A 325 7.61 -15.21 -12.30
C ALA A 325 6.88 -13.98 -12.88
N LEU A 326 5.61 -14.11 -13.26
CA LEU A 326 4.79 -12.99 -13.73
C LEU A 326 4.51 -11.95 -12.64
N LEU A 327 4.35 -12.37 -11.38
CA LEU A 327 4.23 -11.44 -10.26
C LEU A 327 5.52 -10.63 -10.09
N LEU A 328 6.68 -11.29 -10.09
CA LEU A 328 7.97 -10.62 -9.94
C LEU A 328 8.29 -9.68 -11.10
N GLU A 329 7.88 -10.00 -12.33
CA GLU A 329 8.02 -9.09 -13.47
C GLU A 329 7.23 -7.79 -13.27
N GLN A 330 5.97 -7.90 -12.85
CA GLN A 330 5.13 -6.73 -12.59
C GLN A 330 5.64 -5.93 -11.39
N VAL A 331 6.08 -6.60 -10.32
CA VAL A 331 6.68 -5.93 -9.16
C VAL A 331 8.00 -5.24 -9.54
N ALA A 332 8.83 -5.86 -10.39
CA ALA A 332 10.04 -5.22 -10.90
C ALA A 332 9.71 -3.95 -11.69
N GLN A 333 8.67 -3.99 -12.53
CA GLN A 333 8.21 -2.81 -13.25
C GLN A 333 7.72 -1.71 -12.31
N ALA A 334 6.98 -2.07 -11.24
CA ALA A 334 6.51 -1.12 -10.24
C ALA A 334 7.66 -0.50 -9.44
N VAL A 335 8.61 -1.32 -8.97
CA VAL A 335 9.82 -0.86 -8.27
C VAL A 335 10.62 0.11 -9.15
N THR A 336 10.89 -0.25 -10.39
CA THR A 336 11.61 0.63 -11.32
C THR A 336 10.87 1.94 -11.54
N SER A 337 9.58 1.88 -11.85
CA SER A 337 8.76 3.08 -12.09
C SER A 337 8.73 4.00 -10.86
N PHE A 338 8.57 3.43 -9.67
CA PHE A 338 8.50 4.19 -8.43
C PHE A 338 9.84 4.80 -8.03
N GLN A 339 10.92 4.01 -8.07
CA GLN A 339 12.24 4.45 -7.63
C GLN A 339 12.85 5.46 -8.59
N LEU A 340 12.67 5.30 -9.91
CA LEU A 340 13.24 6.25 -10.87
C LEU A 340 12.57 7.65 -10.79
N ILE A 341 11.30 7.72 -10.40
CA ILE A 341 10.63 9.01 -10.14
C ILE A 341 11.16 9.66 -8.87
N LYS A 342 11.30 8.88 -7.79
CA LYS A 342 11.77 9.38 -6.49
C LYS A 342 13.26 9.74 -6.48
N ARG A 343 14.06 9.00 -7.26
CA ARG A 343 15.52 9.03 -7.26
C ARG A 343 16.04 9.19 -8.69
N PRO A 344 15.91 10.39 -9.29
CA PRO A 344 16.31 10.65 -10.67
C PRO A 344 17.81 10.41 -10.91
N GLU A 345 18.64 10.42 -9.86
CA GLU A 345 20.06 10.06 -9.93
C GLU A 345 20.31 8.59 -10.34
N LEU A 346 19.38 7.67 -10.06
CA LEU A 346 19.46 6.27 -10.51
C LEU A 346 19.41 6.18 -12.03
N MET A 347 18.64 7.05 -12.68
CA MET A 347 18.57 7.13 -14.13
C MET A 347 19.90 7.62 -14.71
N GLN A 348 20.49 8.66 -14.13
CA GLN A 348 21.82 9.15 -14.52
C GLN A 348 22.86 8.04 -14.38
N ARG A 349 22.86 7.33 -13.23
CA ARG A 349 23.73 6.18 -13.01
C ARG A 349 23.55 5.11 -14.09
N CYS A 350 22.31 4.77 -14.45
CA CYS A 350 22.04 3.79 -15.50
C CYS A 350 22.64 4.21 -16.85
N PHE A 351 22.50 5.49 -17.23
CA PHE A 351 23.12 6.02 -18.44
C PHE A 351 24.65 5.89 -18.40
N HIS A 352 25.28 6.18 -17.27
CA HIS A 352 26.72 6.02 -17.09
C HIS A 352 27.16 4.56 -17.20
N VAL A 353 26.45 3.61 -16.60
CA VAL A 353 26.75 2.17 -16.73
C VAL A 353 26.61 1.72 -18.19
N LEU A 354 25.54 2.11 -18.87
CA LEU A 354 25.31 1.78 -20.28
C LEU A 354 26.40 2.37 -21.19
N ASP A 355 26.80 3.62 -20.97
CA ASP A 355 27.88 4.24 -21.73
C ASP A 355 29.23 3.56 -21.48
N TRP A 356 29.51 3.19 -20.22
CA TRP A 356 30.70 2.44 -19.84
C TRP A 356 30.76 1.08 -20.55
N VAL A 357 29.66 0.32 -20.54
CA VAL A 357 29.58 -0.99 -21.22
C VAL A 357 29.68 -0.83 -22.73
N ARG A 358 29.04 0.19 -23.33
CA ARG A 358 29.13 0.44 -24.77
C ARG A 358 30.57 0.69 -25.24
N LYS A 359 31.38 1.34 -24.40
CA LYS A 359 32.80 1.59 -24.66
C LYS A 359 33.69 0.37 -24.42
N ARG A 360 33.17 -0.66 -23.74
CA ARG A 360 33.86 -1.91 -23.38
C ARG A 360 32.95 -3.13 -23.62
N PRO A 361 32.60 -3.43 -24.87
CA PRO A 361 31.75 -4.59 -25.18
C PRO A 361 32.33 -5.92 -24.66
N GLU A 362 33.65 -6.01 -24.53
CA GLU A 362 34.37 -7.15 -23.95
C GLU A 362 34.15 -7.35 -22.45
N ALA A 363 33.57 -6.38 -21.74
CA ALA A 363 33.34 -6.47 -20.29
C ALA A 363 32.20 -7.44 -19.91
N GLY A 364 31.54 -8.04 -20.90
CA GLY A 364 30.68 -9.20 -20.73
C GLY A 364 29.30 -8.90 -20.15
N LEU A 365 28.60 -7.83 -20.57
CA LEU A 365 27.25 -7.57 -20.04
C LEU A 365 26.23 -8.62 -20.55
N GLU A 366 26.44 -9.13 -21.76
CA GLU A 366 25.60 -10.15 -22.42
C GLU A 366 25.52 -11.48 -21.66
N GLN A 367 26.43 -11.65 -20.70
CA GLN A 367 26.49 -12.75 -19.77
C GLN A 367 25.28 -12.82 -18.82
N ILE A 368 24.71 -11.66 -18.46
CA ILE A 368 23.54 -11.59 -17.57
C ILE A 368 22.36 -10.85 -18.19
N VAL A 369 22.56 -10.08 -19.26
CA VAL A 369 21.52 -9.34 -19.99
C VAL A 369 21.30 -9.93 -21.38
N PRO A 370 20.05 -10.24 -21.79
CA PRO A 370 19.77 -10.73 -23.13
C PRO A 370 20.18 -9.70 -24.18
N GLY A 371 20.75 -10.15 -25.31
CA GLY A 371 21.15 -9.28 -26.41
C GLY A 371 20.02 -8.37 -26.94
N ALA A 372 18.77 -8.83 -26.86
CA ALA A 372 17.59 -8.03 -27.25
C ALA A 372 17.34 -6.82 -26.33
N LEU A 373 17.82 -6.85 -25.08
CA LEU A 373 17.72 -5.75 -24.11
C LEU A 373 18.93 -4.81 -24.15
N MET A 374 20.03 -5.20 -24.79
CA MET A 374 21.23 -4.36 -24.94
C MET A 374 21.01 -3.04 -25.69
N PRO A 375 20.16 -2.97 -26.75
CA PRO A 375 19.76 -1.70 -27.36
C PRO A 375 18.54 -1.03 -26.70
N ALA A 376 18.01 -1.56 -25.59
CA ALA A 376 16.79 -1.07 -24.96
C ALA A 376 16.98 0.23 -24.17
N SER A 377 15.87 0.87 -23.79
CA SER A 377 15.89 2.05 -22.92
C SER A 377 16.48 1.72 -21.53
N PRO A 378 17.13 2.68 -20.86
CA PRO A 378 17.73 2.49 -19.52
C PRO A 378 16.77 1.88 -18.50
N ASP A 379 15.54 2.35 -18.52
CA ASP A 379 14.40 1.87 -17.73
C ASP A 379 14.13 0.37 -17.94
N ARG A 380 14.21 -0.16 -19.17
CA ARG A 380 14.07 -1.59 -19.43
C ARG A 380 15.23 -2.41 -18.87
N LEU A 381 16.46 -1.89 -18.96
CA LEU A 381 17.62 -2.55 -18.35
C LEU A 381 17.47 -2.60 -16.82
N VAL A 382 17.09 -1.49 -16.19
CA VAL A 382 16.88 -1.44 -14.73
C VAL A 382 15.79 -2.40 -14.31
N THR A 383 14.63 -2.41 -14.97
CA THR A 383 13.55 -3.37 -14.68
C THR A 383 14.05 -4.81 -14.78
N TYR A 384 14.82 -5.12 -15.81
CA TYR A 384 15.35 -6.46 -15.97
C TYR A 384 16.34 -6.85 -14.86
N LEU A 385 17.26 -5.95 -14.49
CA LEU A 385 18.19 -6.18 -13.38
C LEU A 385 17.46 -6.33 -12.03
N VAL A 386 16.42 -5.51 -11.80
CA VAL A 386 15.53 -5.63 -10.63
C VAL A 386 14.82 -6.98 -10.63
N TYR A 387 14.31 -7.44 -11.78
CA TYR A 387 13.69 -8.76 -11.90
C TYR A 387 14.66 -9.89 -11.54
N LEU A 388 15.90 -9.85 -12.06
CA LEU A 388 16.93 -10.82 -11.68
C LEU A 388 17.22 -10.78 -10.16
N TRP A 389 17.32 -9.57 -9.61
CA TRP A 389 17.54 -9.35 -8.18
C TRP A 389 16.42 -9.94 -7.32
N LEU A 390 15.16 -9.76 -7.71
CA LEU A 390 13.99 -10.31 -7.03
C LEU A 390 13.97 -11.84 -7.05
N ILE A 391 14.43 -12.46 -8.14
CA ILE A 391 14.48 -13.91 -8.25
C ILE A 391 15.49 -14.48 -7.25
N ASN A 392 16.76 -14.06 -7.33
CA ASN A 392 17.81 -14.59 -6.46
C ASN A 392 19.08 -13.71 -6.50
N SER A 393 19.08 -12.60 -5.76
CA SER A 393 20.19 -11.64 -5.76
C SER A 393 21.52 -12.28 -5.38
N ASP A 394 21.53 -13.22 -4.43
CA ASP A 394 22.76 -13.84 -3.92
C ASP A 394 23.44 -14.65 -5.00
N MET A 395 22.66 -15.49 -5.68
CA MET A 395 23.18 -16.33 -6.74
C MET A 395 23.67 -15.47 -7.92
N TRP A 396 22.93 -14.41 -8.27
CA TRP A 396 23.34 -13.47 -9.32
C TRP A 396 24.62 -12.72 -8.97
N LEU A 397 24.75 -12.24 -7.74
CA LEU A 397 25.97 -11.59 -7.27
C LEU A 397 27.16 -12.56 -7.26
N ASP A 398 26.99 -13.79 -6.76
CA ASP A 398 28.04 -14.81 -6.78
C ASP A 398 28.52 -15.10 -8.21
N GLY A 399 27.59 -15.30 -9.15
CA GLY A 399 27.92 -15.50 -10.55
C GLY A 399 28.65 -14.31 -11.16
N ALA A 400 28.17 -13.09 -10.88
CA ALA A 400 28.81 -11.87 -11.34
C ALA A 400 30.20 -11.65 -10.74
N LEU A 401 30.44 -12.04 -9.49
CA LEU A 401 31.76 -12.01 -8.87
C LEU A 401 32.71 -13.01 -9.51
N ALA A 402 32.25 -14.22 -9.81
CA ALA A 402 33.05 -15.22 -10.53
C ALA A 402 33.47 -14.74 -11.93
N LEU A 403 32.61 -13.98 -12.60
CA LEU A 403 32.93 -13.31 -13.87
C LEU A 403 33.86 -12.12 -13.69
N TYR A 404 33.68 -11.35 -12.62
CA TYR A 404 34.53 -10.20 -12.34
C TYR A 404 35.98 -10.62 -12.02
N VAL A 405 36.17 -11.75 -11.33
CA VAL A 405 37.49 -12.40 -11.16
C VAL A 405 38.10 -12.83 -12.49
N GLN A 406 37.28 -13.11 -13.51
CA GLN A 406 37.71 -13.40 -14.88
C GLN A 406 37.83 -12.13 -15.75
N HIS A 407 37.88 -10.94 -15.14
CA HIS A 407 37.96 -9.64 -15.79
C HIS A 407 36.72 -9.22 -16.62
N LEU A 408 35.58 -9.87 -16.40
CA LEU A 408 34.28 -9.48 -16.97
C LEU A 408 33.52 -8.66 -15.92
N ALA A 409 33.78 -7.36 -15.88
CA ALA A 409 33.32 -6.49 -14.79
C ALA A 409 31.89 -5.96 -14.96
N ALA A 410 31.33 -5.99 -16.18
CA ALA A 410 30.02 -5.41 -16.45
C ALA A 410 28.87 -6.05 -15.64
N PRO A 411 28.79 -7.39 -15.48
CA PRO A 411 27.74 -8.02 -14.69
C PRO A 411 27.67 -7.52 -13.25
N PHE A 412 28.82 -7.45 -12.58
CA PHE A 412 28.89 -7.01 -11.19
C PHE A 412 28.51 -5.53 -11.06
N LEU A 413 29.07 -4.67 -11.91
CA LEU A 413 28.73 -3.25 -11.97
C LEU A 413 27.22 -3.02 -12.18
N SER A 414 26.59 -3.79 -13.07
CA SER A 414 25.15 -3.71 -13.34
C SER A 414 24.30 -4.17 -12.16
N LEU A 415 24.67 -5.26 -11.47
CA LEU A 415 23.92 -5.70 -10.28
C LEU A 415 24.05 -4.73 -9.10
N LEU A 416 25.14 -3.95 -9.00
CA LEU A 416 25.22 -2.86 -8.02
C LEU A 416 24.21 -1.73 -8.28
N LEU A 417 23.66 -1.61 -9.50
CA LEU A 417 22.55 -0.71 -9.78
C LEU A 417 21.26 -1.20 -9.12
N ALA A 418 20.97 -2.51 -9.21
CA ALA A 418 19.85 -3.11 -8.49
C ALA A 418 20.05 -2.99 -6.97
N ALA A 419 21.25 -3.25 -6.46
CA ALA A 419 21.57 -3.04 -5.05
C ALA A 419 21.27 -1.60 -4.59
N ASP A 420 21.53 -0.60 -5.44
CA ASP A 420 21.22 0.81 -5.15
C ASP A 420 19.72 1.10 -5.14
N VAL A 421 18.98 0.54 -6.09
CA VAL A 421 17.50 0.60 -6.12
C VAL A 421 16.94 0.09 -4.79
N PHE A 422 17.34 -1.11 -4.37
CA PHE A 422 16.85 -1.76 -3.15
C PHE A 422 17.41 -1.18 -1.84
N SER A 423 18.38 -0.28 -1.91
CA SER A 423 18.95 0.38 -0.74
C SER A 423 18.19 1.64 -0.30
N GLU A 424 17.37 2.22 -1.20
CA GLU A 424 16.65 3.47 -0.94
C GLU A 424 17.56 4.64 -0.51
N GLY A 425 18.85 4.58 -0.87
CA GLY A 425 19.87 5.56 -0.45
C GLY A 425 20.50 5.30 0.92
N SER A 426 20.12 4.23 1.62
CA SER A 426 20.67 3.80 2.91
C SER A 426 21.91 2.91 2.76
N ASP A 427 22.76 2.83 3.78
CA ASP A 427 23.96 1.96 3.80
C ASP A 427 23.67 0.45 3.91
N VAL A 428 22.40 0.08 3.75
CA VAL A 428 21.90 -1.29 3.71
C VAL A 428 21.07 -1.48 2.45
N THR A 429 21.22 -2.62 1.78
CA THR A 429 20.32 -3.10 0.73
C THR A 429 19.66 -4.41 1.16
N ARG A 430 18.73 -4.90 0.36
CA ARG A 430 18.03 -6.17 0.59
C ARG A 430 18.45 -7.18 -0.46
N LEU A 431 18.97 -8.30 0.00
CA LEU A 431 19.14 -9.50 -0.79
C LEU A 431 17.79 -10.25 -0.81
N LEU A 432 17.39 -10.76 -1.97
CA LEU A 432 16.15 -11.50 -2.15
C LEU A 432 16.42 -12.88 -2.71
N HIS A 433 15.63 -13.84 -2.23
CA HIS A 433 15.69 -15.22 -2.67
C HIS A 433 14.27 -15.77 -2.87
N THR A 434 14.01 -16.29 -4.06
CA THR A 434 12.78 -17.01 -4.40
C THR A 434 13.04 -18.51 -4.41
N THR A 435 12.27 -19.22 -3.58
CA THR A 435 12.33 -20.68 -3.49
C THR A 435 11.72 -21.36 -4.71
N SER A 436 11.99 -22.66 -4.90
CA SER A 436 11.36 -23.45 -5.97
C SER A 436 9.83 -23.55 -5.86
N ALA A 437 9.28 -23.32 -4.66
CA ALA A 437 7.83 -23.24 -4.42
C ALA A 437 7.25 -21.84 -4.73
N GLY A 438 8.08 -20.88 -5.17
CA GLY A 438 7.66 -19.52 -5.52
C GLY A 438 7.63 -18.52 -4.36
N LYS A 439 7.90 -18.94 -3.11
CA LYS A 439 7.95 -18.01 -1.97
C LYS A 439 9.20 -17.16 -2.00
N VAL A 440 9.05 -15.86 -1.73
CA VAL A 440 10.12 -14.87 -1.67
C VAL A 440 10.51 -14.62 -0.22
N TYR A 441 11.81 -14.46 -0.01
CA TYR A 441 12.42 -14.08 1.26
C TYR A 441 13.38 -12.91 1.04
N SER A 442 13.59 -12.09 2.06
CA SER A 442 14.61 -11.05 2.03
C SER A 442 15.50 -11.05 3.27
N GLU A 443 16.76 -10.66 3.06
CA GLU A 443 17.77 -10.46 4.09
C GLU A 443 18.44 -9.10 3.86
N GLN A 444 18.81 -8.41 4.94
CA GLN A 444 19.53 -7.14 4.83
C GLN A 444 21.03 -7.37 4.74
N THR A 445 21.70 -6.64 3.86
CA THR A 445 23.17 -6.63 3.77
C THR A 445 23.72 -5.22 3.63
N ALA A 446 24.96 -5.01 4.08
CA ALA A 446 25.62 -3.72 3.97
C ALA A 446 25.99 -3.39 2.52
N VAL A 447 25.90 -2.12 2.17
CA VAL A 447 26.44 -1.56 0.92
C VAL A 447 27.37 -0.40 1.23
N ARG A 448 28.35 -0.17 0.36
CA ARG A 448 29.21 1.02 0.44
C ARG A 448 28.94 1.93 -0.73
N ARG A 449 29.00 3.24 -0.47
CA ARG A 449 28.92 4.27 -1.49
C ARG A 449 30.22 5.00 -1.68
N THR A 450 30.48 5.36 -2.92
CA THR A 450 31.55 6.26 -3.30
C THR A 450 30.98 7.32 -4.24
N GLU A 451 31.52 8.53 -4.17
CA GLU A 451 31.19 9.57 -5.13
C GLU A 451 31.67 9.17 -6.53
N TRP A 452 30.73 9.11 -7.48
CA TRP A 452 31.02 8.93 -8.90
C TRP A 452 30.83 10.26 -9.62
N ALA A 453 31.89 10.77 -10.25
CA ALA A 453 31.89 12.03 -10.96
C ALA A 453 30.72 12.15 -11.96
N GLY A 454 29.92 13.20 -11.81
CA GLY A 454 28.75 13.47 -12.66
C GLY A 454 27.45 12.76 -12.27
N VAL A 455 27.47 11.90 -11.24
CA VAL A 455 26.29 11.15 -10.75
C VAL A 455 26.02 11.40 -9.27
N GLY A 456 27.08 11.47 -8.44
CA GLY A 456 26.99 11.62 -6.98
C GLY A 456 27.31 10.33 -6.23
N ASN A 457 26.84 10.19 -4.99
CA ASN A 457 27.09 9.02 -4.15
C ASN A 457 26.27 7.81 -4.63
N VAL A 458 26.96 6.79 -5.12
CA VAL A 458 26.35 5.58 -5.69
C VAL A 458 26.86 4.34 -4.97
N VAL A 459 26.07 3.27 -4.97
CA VAL A 459 26.53 1.97 -4.44
C VAL A 459 27.65 1.40 -5.30
N THR A 460 28.84 1.29 -4.73
CA THR A 460 30.06 0.74 -5.37
C THR A 460 30.51 -0.59 -4.76
N ALA A 461 29.93 -0.98 -3.62
CA ALA A 461 30.20 -2.26 -3.01
C ALA A 461 28.96 -2.86 -2.35
N VAL A 462 28.95 -4.18 -2.25
CA VAL A 462 27.92 -4.94 -1.53
C VAL A 462 28.59 -6.00 -0.67
N ALA A 463 28.10 -6.18 0.55
CA ALA A 463 28.54 -7.25 1.41
C ALA A 463 27.84 -8.56 1.02
N LEU A 464 28.63 -9.61 0.84
CA LEU A 464 28.15 -10.95 0.51
C LEU A 464 29.05 -11.98 1.19
N ARG A 465 28.46 -12.96 1.87
CA ARG A 465 29.19 -14.03 2.58
C ARG A 465 30.24 -13.52 3.57
N GLY A 466 29.92 -12.45 4.29
CA GLY A 466 30.81 -11.85 5.29
C GLY A 466 31.99 -11.07 4.73
N GLN A 467 32.01 -10.79 3.42
CA GLN A 467 33.05 -9.98 2.76
C GLN A 467 32.42 -8.81 2.02
N LEU A 468 33.08 -7.66 2.02
CA LEU A 468 32.67 -6.51 1.22
C LEU A 468 33.35 -6.58 -0.15
N TRP A 469 32.55 -6.70 -1.21
CA TRP A 469 33.01 -6.76 -2.58
C TRP A 469 32.85 -5.40 -3.25
N HIS A 470 33.98 -4.77 -3.59
CA HIS A 470 34.01 -3.44 -4.20
C HIS A 470 34.26 -3.51 -5.70
N TYR A 471 33.59 -2.64 -6.46
CA TYR A 471 33.90 -2.38 -7.85
C TYR A 471 34.94 -1.26 -7.95
N GLU A 472 36.19 -1.60 -8.29
CA GLU A 472 37.30 -0.66 -8.46
C GLU A 472 37.62 -0.40 -9.95
N GLY A 473 36.61 -0.40 -10.83
CA GLY A 473 36.86 -0.27 -12.27
C GLY A 473 37.38 -1.57 -12.89
N ASP A 474 38.36 -1.47 -13.81
CA ASP A 474 38.89 -2.60 -14.58
C ASP A 474 39.82 -3.52 -13.75
N THR A 475 40.12 -3.17 -12.49
CA THR A 475 40.89 -4.02 -11.57
C THR A 475 39.97 -5.03 -10.87
N PRO A 476 40.42 -6.28 -10.65
CA PRO A 476 39.62 -7.32 -10.00
C PRO A 476 39.25 -6.92 -8.56
N PRO A 477 38.12 -7.43 -8.03
CA PRO A 477 37.64 -7.04 -6.71
C PRO A 477 38.62 -7.52 -5.64
N VAL A 478 39.02 -6.61 -4.76
CA VAL A 478 39.74 -6.98 -3.54
C VAL A 478 38.68 -7.21 -2.46
N PRO A 479 38.53 -8.42 -1.90
CA PRO A 479 37.66 -8.61 -0.75
C PRO A 479 38.27 -7.89 0.46
N TRP A 480 37.52 -6.97 1.05
CA TRP A 480 37.91 -6.36 2.33
C TRP A 480 37.31 -7.19 3.46
N SER A 481 38.16 -7.65 4.37
CA SER A 481 37.70 -8.28 5.62
C SER A 481 37.21 -7.17 6.56
N PHE A 482 36.06 -7.42 7.19
CA PHE A 482 35.52 -6.54 8.23
C PHE A 482 36.44 -6.49 9.46
#